data_AF-A0A941QR86-F1
#
_entry.id   AF-A0A941QR86-F1
#
_cell.length_a   1.000
_cell.length_b   1.000
_cell.length_c   1.000
_cell.angle_alpha   90.00
_cell.angle_beta   90.00
_cell.angle_gamma   90.00
#
_symmetry.space_group_name_H-M   'P 1'
#
loop_
_entity.id
_entity.type
_entity.pdbx_description
1 polymer ?
#
loop_
_entity_poly.entity_id
_entity_poly.type
_entity_poly.pdbx_seq_one_letter_code
_entity_poly.pdbx_strand_id
1 'polypeptide(L)'
;MRFQAFFVISLAVLLSACSAKLNPYERGLTTEQIEIRAQARFEDHHRERDFVQGVLGSVRAQDRETLIRFLAPSLVSPTIQRDFDTFFSNFPSRAPETIDIVGYQTNLEQQSGRADRLTLQVEYVFNYEGYGPVYLTMTGVADGAASLRAINLNSSLLDAAQWQPQSQLGTTRQIVRGLAIASPLLLLIALAVWVSRARQLRRRLIWLVVILATSPTFAFNWASRDFNILAPTLESIDGVWHFDLVQWVPFGLQLAKSGDYAPWIITIGLPLGALWFLIKLASGSIELRTTPLALPAANADETAD
;
A
#
# COMPACT_ATOMS: atom_id res chain seq x y z
N MET A 1 -5.92 -39.66 14.29
CA MET A 1 -4.84 -39.09 13.45
C MET A 1 -5.20 -39.14 11.96
N ARG A 2 -6.11 -38.29 11.46
CA ARG A 2 -6.47 -38.18 10.03
C ARG A 2 -6.90 -36.77 9.59
N PHE A 3 -6.45 -35.72 10.28
CA PHE A 3 -6.81 -34.32 9.97
C PHE A 3 -5.67 -33.46 9.40
N GLN A 4 -4.44 -33.98 9.29
CA GLN A 4 -3.31 -33.24 8.71
C GLN A 4 -3.12 -33.43 7.19
N ALA A 5 -3.74 -34.43 6.57
CA ALA A 5 -3.54 -34.71 5.14
C ALA A 5 -4.34 -33.78 4.20
N PHE A 6 -5.47 -33.21 4.66
CA PHE A 6 -6.30 -32.32 3.81
C PHE A 6 -5.77 -30.89 3.72
N PHE A 7 -4.96 -30.43 4.68
CA PHE A 7 -4.44 -29.06 4.69
C PHE A 7 -3.20 -28.89 3.78
N VAL A 8 -2.40 -29.94 3.61
CA VAL A 8 -1.18 -29.91 2.79
C VAL A 8 -1.51 -30.00 1.28
N ILE A 9 -2.57 -30.71 0.91
CA ILE A 9 -2.99 -30.82 -0.50
C ILE A 9 -3.63 -29.51 -0.99
N SER A 10 -4.40 -28.81 -0.15
CA SER A 10 -4.97 -27.50 -0.52
C SER A 10 -3.91 -26.39 -0.63
N LEU A 11 -2.83 -26.44 0.16
CA LEU A 11 -1.75 -25.44 0.07
C LEU A 11 -0.84 -25.69 -1.14
N ALA A 12 -0.61 -26.94 -1.53
CA ALA A 12 0.13 -27.29 -2.75
C ALA A 12 -0.66 -26.94 -4.02
N VAL A 13 -2.00 -27.08 -4.02
CA VAL A 13 -2.86 -26.62 -5.13
C VAL A 13 -2.96 -25.08 -5.17
N LEU A 14 -2.93 -24.39 -4.03
CA LEU A 14 -2.87 -22.92 -3.99
C LEU A 14 -1.51 -22.36 -4.41
N LEU A 15 -0.39 -23.02 -4.08
CA LEU A 15 0.95 -22.63 -4.52
C LEU A 15 1.19 -22.98 -6.00
N SER A 16 0.65 -24.09 -6.49
CA SER A 16 0.64 -24.40 -7.93
C SER A 16 -0.28 -23.47 -8.73
N ALA A 17 -1.32 -22.91 -8.11
CA ALA A 17 -2.18 -21.89 -8.72
C ALA A 17 -1.62 -20.46 -8.62
N CYS A 18 -0.73 -20.18 -7.64
CA CYS A 18 -0.02 -18.89 -7.54
C CYS A 18 1.21 -18.82 -8.46
N SER A 19 1.83 -19.95 -8.81
CA SER A 19 2.89 -20.01 -9.83
C SER A 19 2.38 -19.85 -11.28
N ALA A 20 1.05 -19.79 -11.49
CA ALA A 20 0.42 -19.80 -12.82
C ALA A 20 -0.42 -18.55 -13.13
N LYS A 21 -0.24 -17.46 -12.38
CA LYS A 21 -0.77 -16.13 -12.77
C LYS A 21 0.36 -15.21 -13.20
N LEU A 22 1.06 -15.60 -14.26
CA LEU A 22 1.57 -14.61 -15.20
C LEU A 22 0.37 -13.77 -15.66
N ASN A 23 0.59 -12.46 -15.74
CA ASN A 23 -0.38 -11.48 -16.20
C ASN A 23 -1.06 -12.03 -17.47
N PRO A 24 -2.40 -12.00 -17.64
CA PRO A 24 -3.07 -12.55 -18.83
C PRO A 24 -2.50 -12.07 -20.19
N TYR A 25 -1.72 -10.97 -20.21
CA TYR A 25 -0.97 -10.49 -21.36
C TYR A 25 0.34 -11.24 -21.68
N GLU A 26 0.88 -12.06 -20.78
CA GLU A 26 2.15 -12.78 -20.97
C GLU A 26 1.98 -14.21 -21.51
N ARG A 27 0.73 -14.70 -21.65
CA ARG A 27 0.45 -16.05 -22.19
C ARG A 27 0.76 -16.22 -23.69
N GLY A 28 1.14 -15.14 -24.38
CA GLY A 28 1.53 -15.18 -25.79
C GLY A 28 3.04 -14.98 -26.01
N LEU A 29 3.84 -14.76 -24.96
CA LEU A 29 5.26 -14.51 -25.12
C LEU A 29 6.02 -15.84 -25.13
N THR A 30 6.87 -16.05 -26.14
CA THR A 30 7.77 -17.20 -26.17
C THR A 30 8.78 -17.09 -25.02
N THR A 31 9.32 -18.22 -24.55
CA THR A 31 10.37 -18.24 -23.50
C THR A 31 11.54 -17.31 -23.86
N GLU A 32 11.86 -17.20 -25.15
CA GLU A 32 12.83 -16.27 -25.72
C GLU A 32 12.44 -14.79 -25.52
N GLN A 33 11.17 -14.42 -25.67
CA GLN A 33 10.71 -13.04 -25.40
C GLN A 33 10.67 -12.70 -23.91
N ILE A 34 10.43 -13.69 -23.05
CA ILE A 34 10.53 -13.54 -21.59
C ILE A 34 12.00 -13.35 -21.18
N GLU A 35 12.93 -14.12 -21.76
CA GLU A 35 14.37 -13.95 -21.55
C GLU A 35 14.87 -12.60 -22.11
N ILE A 36 14.45 -12.18 -23.31
CA ILE A 36 14.80 -10.86 -23.87
C ILE A 36 14.26 -9.74 -22.99
N ARG A 37 13.04 -9.85 -22.43
CA ARG A 37 12.52 -8.85 -21.47
C ARG A 37 13.23 -8.89 -20.12
N ALA A 38 13.64 -10.06 -19.65
CA ALA A 38 14.40 -10.19 -18.41
C ALA A 38 15.84 -9.67 -18.57
N GLN A 39 16.50 -9.94 -19.71
CA GLN A 39 17.80 -9.39 -20.09
C GLN A 39 17.72 -7.90 -20.36
N ALA A 40 16.68 -7.41 -21.05
CA ALA A 40 16.45 -5.98 -21.22
C ALA A 40 16.26 -5.29 -19.85
N ARG A 41 15.50 -5.90 -18.92
CA ARG A 41 15.44 -5.43 -17.53
C ARG A 41 16.82 -5.43 -16.87
N PHE A 42 17.59 -6.51 -16.93
CA PHE A 42 18.89 -6.59 -16.27
C PHE A 42 19.95 -5.63 -16.88
N GLU A 43 20.00 -5.46 -18.19
CA GLU A 43 20.82 -4.46 -18.87
C GLU A 43 20.35 -3.03 -18.53
N ASP A 44 19.03 -2.82 -18.43
CA ASP A 44 18.46 -1.55 -17.99
C ASP A 44 18.86 -1.24 -16.54
N HIS A 45 18.97 -2.21 -15.63
CA HIS A 45 19.34 -1.91 -14.22
C HIS A 45 20.77 -1.34 -14.10
N HIS A 46 21.71 -1.78 -14.94
CA HIS A 46 23.07 -1.21 -14.95
C HIS A 46 23.06 0.20 -15.54
N ARG A 47 22.37 0.39 -16.67
CA ARG A 47 22.22 1.72 -17.29
C ARG A 47 21.49 2.70 -16.38
N GLU A 48 20.50 2.21 -15.66
CA GLU A 48 19.71 2.97 -14.70
C GLU A 48 20.55 3.37 -13.50
N ARG A 49 21.35 2.44 -12.95
CA ARG A 49 22.31 2.76 -11.89
C ARG A 49 23.32 3.80 -12.33
N ASP A 50 23.88 3.66 -13.52
CA ASP A 50 24.87 4.61 -14.06
C ASP A 50 24.24 5.98 -14.33
N PHE A 51 23.01 6.01 -14.85
CA PHE A 51 22.20 7.22 -15.01
C PHE A 51 21.96 7.90 -13.66
N VAL A 52 21.50 7.14 -12.66
CA VAL A 52 21.27 7.59 -11.29
C VAL A 52 22.54 8.18 -10.69
N GLN A 53 23.67 7.47 -10.78
CA GLN A 53 24.95 7.92 -10.26
C GLN A 53 25.45 9.17 -10.98
N GLY A 54 25.26 9.25 -12.30
CA GLY A 54 25.59 10.42 -13.11
C GLY A 54 24.78 11.65 -12.71
N VAL A 55 23.46 11.50 -12.52
CA VAL A 55 22.60 12.58 -12.06
C VAL A 55 22.99 13.01 -10.65
N LEU A 56 23.17 12.07 -9.72
CA LEU A 56 23.60 12.36 -8.35
C LEU A 56 24.94 13.09 -8.30
N GLY A 57 25.90 12.64 -9.10
CA GLY A 57 27.20 13.28 -9.24
C GLY A 57 27.07 14.72 -9.73
N SER A 58 26.18 14.96 -10.71
CA SER A 58 25.90 16.28 -11.26
C SER A 58 25.20 17.19 -10.25
N VAL A 59 24.23 16.67 -9.49
CA VAL A 59 23.57 17.42 -8.40
C VAL A 59 24.59 17.82 -7.33
N ARG A 60 25.46 16.87 -6.93
CA ARG A 60 26.52 17.11 -5.94
C ARG A 60 27.54 18.16 -6.41
N ALA A 61 27.92 18.10 -7.68
CA ALA A 61 28.84 19.06 -8.28
C ALA A 61 28.17 20.42 -8.58
N GLN A 62 26.85 20.53 -8.38
CA GLN A 62 26.04 21.65 -8.88
C GLN A 62 26.25 21.89 -10.39
N ASP A 63 26.58 20.83 -11.13
CA ASP A 63 26.83 20.86 -12.56
C ASP A 63 25.52 20.80 -13.32
N ARG A 64 24.95 21.98 -13.50
CA ARG A 64 23.71 22.20 -14.23
C ARG A 64 23.79 21.71 -15.68
N GLU A 65 24.93 21.91 -16.34
CA GLU A 65 25.05 21.56 -17.76
C GLU A 65 24.94 20.05 -17.94
N THR A 66 25.62 19.29 -17.09
CA THR A 66 25.55 17.83 -17.11
C THR A 66 24.15 17.32 -16.73
N LEU A 67 23.48 17.95 -15.75
CA LEU A 67 22.09 17.64 -15.41
C LEU A 67 21.11 17.88 -16.56
N ILE A 68 21.27 18.96 -17.31
CA ILE A 68 20.45 19.25 -18.49
C ILE A 68 20.63 18.16 -19.56
N ARG A 69 21.83 17.59 -19.71
CA ARG A 69 22.09 16.49 -20.64
C ARG A 69 21.37 15.19 -20.25
N PHE A 70 21.03 15.00 -18.98
CA PHE A 70 20.21 13.89 -18.52
C PHE A 70 18.70 14.12 -18.74
N LEU A 71 18.28 15.34 -19.06
CA LEU A 71 16.89 15.64 -19.42
C LEU A 71 16.67 15.41 -20.91
N ALA A 72 15.44 15.03 -21.26
CA ALA A 72 15.03 14.97 -22.64
C ALA A 72 15.03 16.39 -23.26
N PRO A 73 15.45 16.57 -24.53
CA PRO A 73 15.58 17.90 -25.15
C PRO A 73 14.31 18.74 -25.14
N SER A 74 13.14 18.10 -25.23
CA SER A 74 11.80 18.72 -25.19
C SER A 74 11.50 19.47 -23.89
N LEU A 75 12.26 19.23 -22.84
CA LEU A 75 12.07 19.82 -21.52
C LEU A 75 13.05 20.93 -21.21
N VAL A 76 14.09 21.08 -22.03
CA VAL A 76 15.06 22.15 -21.85
C VAL A 76 14.38 23.45 -22.25
N SER A 77 13.75 24.06 -21.26
CA SER A 77 13.01 25.32 -21.39
C SER A 77 13.64 26.38 -20.48
N PRO A 78 13.46 27.67 -20.80
CA PRO A 78 13.87 28.76 -19.90
C PRO A 78 13.21 28.69 -18.51
N THR A 79 12.08 27.99 -18.37
CA THR A 79 11.41 27.75 -17.09
C THR A 79 12.18 26.72 -16.26
N ILE A 80 12.45 25.54 -16.82
CA ILE A 80 13.22 24.49 -16.13
C ILE A 80 14.62 25.01 -15.77
N GLN A 81 15.21 25.84 -16.62
CA GLN A 81 16.45 26.54 -16.30
C GLN A 81 16.33 27.37 -15.01
N ARG A 82 15.30 28.22 -14.87
CA ARG A 82 15.09 28.99 -13.62
C ARG A 82 14.78 28.10 -12.42
N ASP A 83 14.08 26.99 -12.64
CA ASP A 83 13.77 26.02 -11.60
C ASP A 83 15.06 25.35 -11.09
N PHE A 84 16.05 25.09 -11.95
CA PHE A 84 17.38 24.63 -11.53
C PHE A 84 18.11 25.64 -10.66
N ASP A 85 18.06 26.93 -11.01
CA ASP A 85 18.73 27.97 -10.21
C ASP A 85 18.08 28.05 -8.81
N THR A 86 16.75 27.99 -8.77
CA THR A 86 15.98 27.90 -7.51
C THR A 86 16.31 26.62 -6.75
N PHE A 87 16.39 25.49 -7.44
CA PHE A 87 16.75 24.19 -6.87
C PHE A 87 18.11 24.25 -6.18
N PHE A 88 19.17 24.62 -6.89
CA PHE A 88 20.52 24.66 -6.35
C PHE A 88 20.71 25.71 -5.26
N SER A 89 19.93 26.80 -5.30
CA SER A 89 19.93 27.79 -4.21
C SER A 89 19.48 27.21 -2.86
N ASN A 90 18.75 26.08 -2.86
CA ASN A 90 18.34 25.38 -1.65
C ASN A 90 19.40 24.39 -1.12
N PHE A 91 20.45 24.11 -1.89
CA PHE A 91 21.51 23.18 -1.48
C PHE A 91 22.63 23.95 -0.79
N PRO A 92 23.13 23.46 0.36
CA PRO A 92 24.38 23.97 0.92
C PRO A 92 25.53 23.86 -0.09
N SER A 93 26.44 24.83 -0.11
CA SER A 93 27.62 24.81 -0.97
C SER A 93 28.66 23.75 -0.58
N ARG A 94 28.53 23.15 0.61
CA ARG A 94 29.38 22.05 1.08
C ARG A 94 28.88 20.70 0.56
N ALA A 95 29.76 19.70 0.54
CA ALA A 95 29.36 18.33 0.22
C ALA A 95 28.46 17.72 1.33
N PRO A 96 27.50 16.85 0.98
CA PRO A 96 26.72 16.08 1.96
C PRO A 96 27.59 15.06 2.69
N GLU A 97 27.21 14.71 3.93
CA GLU A 97 27.87 13.66 4.72
C GLU A 97 27.54 12.27 4.17
N THR A 98 26.25 12.01 3.98
CA THR A 98 25.74 10.78 3.36
C THR A 98 24.73 11.11 2.27
N ILE A 99 24.67 10.21 1.30
CA ILE A 99 23.66 10.22 0.24
C ILE A 99 23.01 8.85 0.27
N ASP A 100 21.76 8.80 0.67
CA ASP A 100 21.02 7.56 0.83
C ASP A 100 19.88 7.51 -0.19
N ILE A 101 19.72 6.36 -0.86
CA ILE A 101 18.58 6.11 -1.74
C ILE A 101 17.41 5.71 -0.84
N VAL A 102 16.36 6.52 -0.87
CA VAL A 102 15.22 6.42 0.03
C VAL A 102 14.10 5.60 -0.56
N GLY A 103 13.93 5.74 -1.87
CA GLY A 103 12.77 5.22 -2.54
C GLY A 103 12.99 5.23 -4.03
N TYR A 104 12.42 4.22 -4.65
CA TYR A 104 12.35 4.09 -6.08
C TYR A 104 10.95 3.61 -6.42
N GLN A 105 10.24 4.37 -7.23
CA GLN A 105 8.89 4.05 -7.65
C GLN A 105 8.77 4.23 -9.15
N THR A 106 8.45 3.13 -9.84
CA THR A 106 8.09 3.15 -11.26
C THR A 106 6.59 3.01 -11.36
N ASN A 107 5.90 4.06 -11.80
CA ASN A 107 4.47 3.99 -12.09
C ASN A 107 4.27 3.92 -13.59
N LEU A 108 3.71 2.81 -14.08
CA LEU A 108 3.23 2.72 -15.46
C LEU A 108 1.76 3.16 -15.46
N GLU A 109 1.48 4.38 -15.90
CA GLU A 109 0.13 4.88 -16.07
C GLU A 109 -0.29 4.66 -17.53
N GLN A 110 -1.16 3.68 -17.77
CA GLN A 110 -1.76 3.49 -19.08
C GLN A 110 -2.98 4.41 -19.19
N GLN A 111 -2.88 5.47 -19.99
CA GLN A 111 -4.00 6.37 -20.26
C GLN A 111 -4.65 5.98 -21.59
N SER A 112 -5.92 5.60 -21.56
CA SER A 112 -6.70 5.21 -22.73
C SER A 112 -6.60 6.24 -23.86
N GLY A 113 -6.03 5.84 -25.00
CA GLY A 113 -5.87 6.72 -26.17
C GLY A 113 -4.63 7.63 -26.15
N ARG A 114 -3.71 7.47 -25.19
CA ARG A 114 -2.37 8.09 -25.19
C ARG A 114 -1.28 7.02 -25.02
N ALA A 115 -0.04 7.41 -25.29
CA ALA A 115 1.11 6.53 -25.04
C ALA A 115 1.21 6.19 -23.55
N ASP A 116 1.69 4.98 -23.24
CA ASP A 116 1.92 4.53 -21.88
C ASP A 116 2.86 5.51 -21.16
N ARG A 117 2.41 6.10 -20.06
CA ARG A 117 3.20 7.04 -19.27
C ARG A 117 4.00 6.25 -18.23
N LEU A 118 5.26 5.95 -18.56
CA LEU A 118 6.21 5.45 -17.57
C LEU A 118 6.73 6.61 -16.72
N THR A 119 6.32 6.63 -15.45
CA THR A 119 6.81 7.58 -14.46
C THR A 119 7.88 6.95 -13.60
N LEU A 120 9.13 7.40 -13.77
CA LEU A 120 10.25 7.00 -12.92
C LEU A 120 10.43 8.01 -11.80
N GLN A 121 10.13 7.63 -10.57
CA GLN A 121 10.35 8.43 -9.38
C GLN A 121 11.51 7.87 -8.55
N VAL A 122 12.60 8.64 -8.44
CA VAL A 122 13.72 8.28 -7.56
C VAL A 122 13.86 9.34 -6.48
N GLU A 123 13.95 8.89 -5.23
CA GLU A 123 14.05 9.72 -4.04
C GLU A 123 15.41 9.53 -3.37
N TYR A 124 16.13 10.63 -3.20
CA TYR A 124 17.40 10.66 -2.48
C TYR A 124 17.32 11.55 -1.27
N VAL A 125 18.04 11.16 -0.23
CA VAL A 125 18.26 12.00 0.94
C VAL A 125 19.72 12.40 0.99
N PHE A 126 19.95 13.71 0.98
CA PHE A 126 21.25 14.31 1.26
C PHE A 126 21.29 14.78 2.71
N ASN A 127 22.09 14.12 3.54
CA ASN A 127 22.25 14.52 4.94
C ASN A 127 23.40 15.54 5.06
N TYR A 128 23.10 16.68 5.68
CA TYR A 128 24.06 17.75 5.95
C TYR A 128 24.07 18.09 7.44
N GLU A 129 25.26 18.33 8.00
CA GLU A 129 25.44 18.71 9.41
C GLU A 129 24.62 19.97 9.80
N GLY A 130 23.48 19.82 10.45
CA GLY A 130 22.64 20.94 10.86
C GLY A 130 21.78 21.58 9.75
N TYR A 131 21.67 20.95 8.57
CA TYR A 131 20.75 21.39 7.49
C TYR A 131 19.60 20.41 7.21
N GLY A 132 19.64 19.22 7.81
CA GLY A 132 18.62 18.19 7.62
C GLY A 132 18.67 17.53 6.24
N PRO A 133 17.71 16.65 5.94
CA PRO A 133 17.73 15.81 4.75
C PRO A 133 17.06 16.51 3.54
N VAL A 134 17.76 16.63 2.41
CA VAL A 134 17.18 17.21 1.18
C VAL A 134 16.66 16.11 0.27
N TYR A 135 15.43 16.26 -0.25
CA TYR A 135 14.79 15.28 -1.14
C TYR A 135 14.87 15.72 -2.59
N LEU A 136 15.46 14.86 -3.41
CA LEU A 136 15.42 14.99 -4.85
C LEU A 136 14.42 13.98 -5.40
N THR A 137 13.38 14.48 -6.09
CA THR A 137 12.43 13.66 -6.82
C THR A 137 12.62 13.90 -8.31
N MET A 138 13.16 12.90 -9.00
CA MET A 138 13.17 12.91 -10.46
C MET A 138 11.90 12.23 -10.95
N THR A 139 11.20 12.78 -11.93
CA THR A 139 9.99 12.18 -12.50
C THR A 139 10.18 12.07 -14.00
N GLY A 140 10.59 10.92 -14.52
CA GLY A 140 10.64 10.66 -15.97
C GLY A 140 9.23 10.49 -16.56
N VAL A 141 8.98 10.81 -17.82
CA VAL A 141 7.75 10.40 -18.55
C VAL A 141 8.17 9.82 -19.89
N ALA A 142 7.63 8.65 -20.28
CA ALA A 142 7.96 7.93 -21.51
C ALA A 142 7.86 8.79 -22.80
N ASP A 143 6.97 9.78 -22.84
CA ASP A 143 6.86 10.75 -23.96
C ASP A 143 8.03 11.76 -24.03
N GLY A 144 9.13 11.48 -23.34
CA GLY A 144 10.29 12.38 -23.25
C GLY A 144 10.02 13.59 -22.36
N ALA A 145 9.13 13.48 -21.37
CA ALA A 145 8.79 14.56 -20.46
C ALA A 145 9.20 14.26 -18.99
N ALA A 146 10.49 14.13 -18.72
CA ALA A 146 11.06 14.20 -17.36
C ALA A 146 10.95 15.57 -16.62
N SER A 147 10.12 15.68 -15.59
CA SER A 147 10.21 16.82 -14.65
C SER A 147 11.21 16.53 -13.53
N LEU A 148 11.99 17.54 -13.16
CA LEU A 148 12.82 17.50 -11.95
C LEU A 148 12.13 18.34 -10.88
N ARG A 149 11.81 17.73 -9.73
CA ARG A 149 11.28 18.46 -8.59
C ARG A 149 12.12 18.17 -7.38
N ALA A 150 12.70 19.21 -6.82
CA ALA A 150 13.31 19.12 -5.52
C ALA A 150 12.42 19.73 -4.49
N ILE A 151 12.29 19.02 -3.39
CA ILE A 151 11.52 19.47 -2.26
C ILE A 151 12.52 19.54 -1.12
N ASN A 152 12.87 20.76 -0.73
CA ASN A 152 13.54 20.95 0.55
C ASN A 152 12.52 20.61 1.64
N LEU A 153 12.57 19.38 2.12
CA LEU A 153 11.85 19.01 3.32
C LEU A 153 12.63 19.67 4.46
N ASN A 154 12.14 20.83 4.93
CA ASN A 154 12.46 21.21 6.30
C ASN A 154 12.19 19.99 7.18
N SER A 155 13.04 19.77 8.20
CA SER A 155 13.00 18.63 9.13
C SER A 155 11.60 18.23 9.58
N SER A 156 10.66 19.18 9.61
CA SER A 156 9.24 18.99 9.87
C SER A 156 8.54 17.90 9.05
N LEU A 157 8.92 17.61 7.80
CA LEU A 157 8.24 16.58 7.00
C LEU A 157 8.77 15.16 7.27
N LEU A 158 10.06 14.99 7.58
CA LEU A 158 10.54 13.73 8.18
C LEU A 158 9.92 13.52 9.55
N ASP A 159 9.95 14.56 10.39
CA ASP A 159 9.40 14.49 11.74
C ASP A 159 7.88 14.23 11.71
N ALA A 160 7.18 14.70 10.66
CA ALA A 160 5.77 14.44 10.44
C ALA A 160 5.48 13.05 9.84
N ALA A 161 6.41 12.48 9.07
CA ALA A 161 6.33 11.11 8.55
C ALA A 161 6.63 10.06 9.64
N GLN A 162 7.42 10.42 10.65
CA GLN A 162 7.71 9.56 11.79
C GLN A 162 6.50 9.41 12.73
N TRP A 163 6.44 8.24 13.38
CA TRP A 163 5.40 7.97 14.37
C TRP A 163 5.68 8.76 15.65
N GLN A 164 4.89 9.81 15.90
CA GLN A 164 5.08 10.70 17.02
C GLN A 164 4.49 10.13 18.33
N PRO A 165 5.06 10.46 19.51
CA PRO A 165 4.48 10.14 20.81
C PRO A 165 3.06 10.69 20.96
N GLN A 166 2.22 10.03 21.76
CA GLN A 166 0.80 10.38 21.91
C GLN A 166 0.57 11.84 22.32
N SER A 167 1.45 12.40 23.16
CA SER A 167 1.38 13.80 23.62
C SER A 167 1.56 14.83 22.51
N GLN A 168 2.12 14.43 21.36
CA GLN A 168 2.38 15.30 20.21
C GLN A 168 1.38 15.07 19.06
N LEU A 169 0.48 14.09 19.19
CA LEU A 169 -0.53 13.81 18.18
C LEU A 169 -1.67 14.82 18.26
N GLY A 170 -1.90 15.55 17.17
CA GLY A 170 -3.13 16.33 17.01
C GLY A 170 -4.38 15.44 17.03
N THR A 171 -5.53 16.03 17.36
CA THR A 171 -6.83 15.34 17.54
C THR A 171 -7.15 14.37 16.41
N THR A 172 -6.95 14.78 15.16
CA THR A 172 -7.20 13.96 13.97
C THR A 172 -6.41 12.64 14.00
N ARG A 173 -5.10 12.69 14.31
CA ARG A 173 -4.25 11.49 14.39
C ARG A 173 -4.65 10.58 15.55
N GLN A 174 -5.11 11.16 16.66
CA GLN A 174 -5.63 10.37 17.79
C GLN A 174 -6.90 9.60 17.41
N ILE A 175 -7.83 10.23 16.69
CA ILE A 175 -9.04 9.58 16.17
C ILE A 175 -8.68 8.44 15.22
N VAL A 176 -7.79 8.70 14.24
CA VAL A 176 -7.31 7.67 13.29
C VAL A 176 -6.68 6.51 14.04
N ARG A 177 -5.82 6.77 15.03
CA ARG A 177 -5.20 5.73 15.85
C ARG A 177 -6.24 4.92 16.62
N GLY A 178 -7.24 5.59 17.21
CA GLY A 178 -8.36 4.94 17.89
C GLY A 178 -9.13 4.02 16.94
N LEU A 179 -9.47 4.50 15.74
CA LEU A 179 -10.16 3.70 14.72
C LEU A 179 -9.30 2.53 14.21
N ALA A 180 -8.00 2.75 14.01
CA ALA A 180 -7.06 1.72 13.58
C ALA A 180 -6.93 0.58 14.61
N ILE A 181 -7.14 0.86 15.90
CA ILE A 181 -7.16 -0.16 16.96
C ILE A 181 -8.56 -0.78 17.10
N ALA A 182 -9.60 0.05 17.11
CA ALA A 182 -10.98 -0.39 17.33
C ALA A 182 -11.51 -1.28 16.19
N SER A 183 -11.16 -0.98 14.94
CA SER A 183 -11.61 -1.74 13.77
C SER A 183 -11.20 -3.22 13.81
N PRO A 184 -9.90 -3.58 13.91
CA PRO A 184 -9.47 -4.98 14.00
C PRO A 184 -10.00 -5.66 15.27
N LEU A 185 -10.04 -4.96 16.41
CA LEU A 185 -10.61 -5.52 17.64
C LEU A 185 -12.08 -5.91 17.48
N LEU A 186 -12.89 -5.02 16.88
CA LEU A 186 -14.31 -5.28 16.68
C LEU A 186 -14.54 -6.45 15.72
N LEU A 187 -13.72 -6.57 14.67
CA LEU A 187 -13.73 -7.72 13.77
C LEU A 187 -13.35 -9.02 14.48
N LEU A 188 -12.29 -9.02 15.29
CA LEU A 188 -11.86 -10.19 16.05
C LEU A 188 -12.92 -10.63 17.06
N ILE A 189 -13.55 -9.69 17.76
CA ILE A 189 -14.66 -9.99 18.70
C ILE A 189 -15.84 -10.59 17.93
N ALA A 190 -16.27 -9.98 16.83
CA ALA A 190 -17.37 -10.49 16.02
C ALA A 190 -17.08 -11.89 15.46
N LEU A 191 -15.85 -12.13 14.97
CA LEU A 191 -15.40 -13.43 14.49
C LEU A 191 -15.37 -14.47 15.60
N ALA A 192 -14.80 -14.16 16.77
CA ALA A 192 -14.75 -15.08 17.91
C ALA A 192 -16.16 -15.48 18.38
N VAL A 193 -17.07 -14.50 18.44
CA VAL A 193 -18.47 -14.74 18.80
C VAL A 193 -19.19 -15.54 17.71
N TRP A 194 -18.93 -15.26 16.44
CA TRP A 194 -19.48 -16.03 15.31
C TRP A 194 -19.01 -17.49 15.34
N VAL A 195 -17.71 -17.75 15.53
CA VAL A 195 -17.13 -19.10 15.61
C VAL A 195 -17.74 -19.87 16.78
N SER A 196 -17.83 -19.25 17.96
CA SER A 196 -18.30 -19.93 19.17
C SER A 196 -19.80 -20.25 19.15
N ARG A 197 -20.61 -19.45 18.45
CA ARG A 197 -22.07 -19.54 18.60
C ARG A 197 -22.83 -19.97 17.36
N ALA A 198 -22.35 -19.71 16.15
CA ALA A 198 -23.12 -20.06 14.96
C ALA A 198 -23.10 -21.59 14.80
N ARG A 199 -24.24 -22.28 14.58
CA ARG A 199 -24.31 -23.75 14.35
C ARG A 199 -24.73 -24.16 12.93
N GLN A 200 -25.49 -23.33 12.23
CA GLN A 200 -26.01 -23.62 10.89
C GLN A 200 -25.05 -23.19 9.78
N LEU A 201 -24.49 -24.15 9.01
CA LEU A 201 -23.51 -23.91 7.94
C LEU A 201 -23.94 -22.89 6.88
N ARG A 202 -25.19 -22.91 6.42
CA ARG A 202 -25.63 -22.00 5.34
C ARG A 202 -25.68 -20.54 5.77
N ARG A 203 -26.25 -20.24 6.94
CA ARG A 203 -26.32 -18.87 7.49
C ARG A 203 -24.97 -18.38 8.02
N ARG A 204 -24.08 -19.32 8.41
CA ARG A 204 -22.71 -19.02 8.83
C ARG A 204 -21.92 -18.27 7.75
N LEU A 205 -21.97 -18.73 6.50
CA LEU A 205 -21.20 -18.11 5.41
C LEU A 205 -21.67 -16.70 5.10
N ILE A 206 -22.98 -16.45 5.10
CA ILE A 206 -23.53 -15.10 4.89
C ILE A 206 -23.04 -14.16 5.98
N TRP A 207 -23.14 -14.56 7.25
CA TRP A 207 -22.65 -13.75 8.35
C TRP A 207 -21.14 -13.55 8.32
N LEU A 208 -20.37 -14.54 7.87
CA LEU A 208 -18.92 -14.37 7.70
C LEU A 208 -18.61 -13.30 6.66
N VAL A 209 -19.28 -13.32 5.50
CA VAL A 209 -19.11 -12.29 4.47
C VAL A 209 -19.52 -10.93 5.00
N VAL A 210 -20.63 -10.83 5.72
CA VAL A 210 -21.08 -9.58 6.35
C VAL A 210 -20.06 -9.07 7.37
N ILE A 211 -19.56 -9.94 8.26
CA ILE A 211 -18.56 -9.56 9.28
C ILE A 211 -17.28 -9.08 8.61
N LEU A 212 -16.81 -9.76 7.57
CA LEU A 212 -15.59 -9.41 6.86
C LEU A 212 -15.75 -8.21 5.91
N ALA A 213 -16.98 -7.82 5.57
CA ALA A 213 -17.24 -6.66 4.75
C ALA A 213 -16.97 -5.38 5.55
N THR A 214 -15.97 -4.62 5.09
CA THR A 214 -15.59 -3.32 5.65
C THR A 214 -15.97 -2.23 4.67
N SER A 215 -16.91 -1.37 5.04
CA SER A 215 -17.33 -0.21 4.28
C SER A 215 -18.06 0.77 5.22
N PRO A 216 -17.84 2.09 5.12
CA PRO A 216 -16.91 2.77 4.22
C PRO A 216 -15.44 2.53 4.58
N THR A 217 -14.55 2.75 3.62
CA THR A 217 -13.10 2.63 3.76
C THR A 217 -12.43 3.97 3.53
N PHE A 218 -11.49 4.33 4.39
CA PHE A 218 -10.78 5.61 4.37
C PHE A 218 -9.27 5.36 4.29
N ALA A 219 -8.55 6.17 3.53
CA ALA A 219 -7.11 6.30 3.61
C ALA A 219 -6.75 7.62 4.29
N PHE A 220 -5.84 7.54 5.26
CA PHE A 220 -5.31 8.68 5.97
C PHE A 220 -3.80 8.80 5.72
N ASN A 221 -3.36 9.95 5.22
CA ASN A 221 -1.94 10.26 5.12
C ASN A 221 -1.44 10.82 6.44
N TRP A 222 -0.53 10.10 7.11
CA TRP A 222 -0.06 10.46 8.44
C TRP A 222 0.64 11.82 8.50
N ALA A 223 1.42 12.16 7.48
CA ALA A 223 2.18 13.39 7.44
C ALA A 223 1.29 14.59 7.11
N SER A 224 0.57 14.54 5.99
CA SER A 224 -0.25 15.67 5.52
C SER A 224 -1.55 15.85 6.31
N ARG A 225 -2.02 14.78 6.98
CA ARG A 225 -3.32 14.69 7.67
C ARG A 225 -4.52 14.69 6.70
N ASP A 226 -4.27 14.42 5.43
CA ASP A 226 -5.33 14.31 4.44
C ASP A 226 -6.11 13.01 4.61
N PHE A 227 -7.42 13.11 4.45
CA PHE A 227 -8.35 12.00 4.45
C PHE A 227 -8.94 11.81 3.06
N ASN A 228 -8.82 10.59 2.54
CA ASN A 228 -9.44 10.18 1.30
C ASN A 228 -10.44 9.06 1.58
N ILE A 229 -11.62 9.14 0.97
CA ILE A 229 -12.59 8.05 1.00
C ILE A 229 -12.27 7.14 -0.17
N LEU A 230 -11.96 5.88 0.12
CA LEU A 230 -11.65 4.88 -0.91
C LEU A 230 -12.87 4.05 -1.30
N ALA A 231 -13.85 3.89 -0.39
CA ALA A 231 -15.13 3.26 -0.69
C ALA A 231 -16.22 3.78 0.27
N PRO A 232 -17.48 3.95 -0.17
CA PRO A 232 -17.93 3.80 -1.55
C PRO A 232 -17.49 4.96 -2.43
N THR A 233 -17.06 4.70 -3.66
CA THR A 233 -16.72 5.73 -4.66
C THR A 233 -17.47 5.48 -5.98
N LEU A 234 -17.75 6.57 -6.69
CA LEU A 234 -18.34 6.56 -8.02
C LEU A 234 -17.47 7.41 -8.93
N GLU A 235 -16.80 6.76 -9.88
CA GLU A 235 -15.86 7.41 -10.79
C GLU A 235 -16.23 7.09 -12.23
N SER A 236 -16.03 8.04 -13.15
CA SER A 236 -16.22 7.83 -14.59
C SER A 236 -14.86 7.81 -15.25
N ILE A 237 -14.47 6.65 -15.78
CA ILE A 237 -13.21 6.43 -16.47
C ILE A 237 -13.57 6.07 -17.91
N ASP A 238 -13.13 6.89 -18.87
CA ASP A 238 -13.41 6.73 -20.30
C ASP A 238 -14.91 6.63 -20.66
N GLY A 239 -15.76 7.32 -19.89
CA GLY A 239 -17.22 7.29 -20.07
C GLY A 239 -17.89 6.03 -19.51
N VAL A 240 -17.13 5.12 -18.89
CA VAL A 240 -17.66 3.98 -18.13
C VAL A 240 -17.74 4.36 -16.66
N TRP A 241 -18.90 4.12 -16.04
CA TRP A 241 -19.11 4.37 -14.61
C TRP A 241 -18.61 3.17 -13.80
N HIS A 242 -17.61 3.42 -12.95
CA HIS A 242 -17.06 2.49 -11.98
C HIS A 242 -17.66 2.77 -10.60
N PHE A 243 -18.26 1.75 -10.00
CA PHE A 243 -18.90 1.81 -8.69
C PHE A 243 -18.16 0.88 -7.73
N ASP A 244 -17.25 1.45 -6.92
CA ASP A 244 -16.51 0.68 -5.92
C ASP A 244 -17.21 0.81 -4.57
N LEU A 245 -18.09 -0.15 -4.25
CA LEU A 245 -18.88 -0.12 -3.01
C LEU A 245 -18.11 -0.66 -1.79
N VAL A 246 -17.22 -1.62 -2.03
CA VAL A 246 -16.50 -2.33 -0.97
C VAL A 246 -15.05 -2.49 -1.39
N GLN A 247 -14.16 -1.99 -0.55
CA GLN A 247 -12.73 -2.26 -0.67
C GLN A 247 -12.34 -3.37 0.30
N TRP A 248 -11.55 -4.33 -0.18
CA TRP A 248 -11.02 -5.38 0.67
C TRP A 248 -9.90 -4.85 1.54
N VAL A 249 -10.18 -4.62 2.82
CA VAL A 249 -9.18 -4.27 3.84
C VAL A 249 -9.15 -5.39 4.90
N PRO A 250 -8.17 -6.31 4.85
CA PRO A 250 -8.14 -7.44 5.76
C PRO A 250 -8.08 -6.94 7.22
N PHE A 251 -8.94 -7.49 8.08
CA PHE A 251 -9.09 -7.07 9.48
C PHE A 251 -9.39 -5.56 9.66
N GLY A 252 -9.91 -4.89 8.63
CA GLY A 252 -10.32 -3.49 8.69
C GLY A 252 -9.18 -2.49 8.86
N LEU A 253 -7.92 -2.94 8.73
CA LEU A 253 -6.73 -2.10 8.78
C LEU A 253 -5.70 -2.57 7.74
N GLN A 254 -5.20 -1.64 6.94
CA GLN A 254 -4.04 -1.82 6.10
C GLN A 254 -3.08 -0.66 6.35
N LEU A 255 -1.81 -0.99 6.57
CA LEU A 255 -0.74 -0.02 6.69
C LEU A 255 0.15 -0.13 5.45
N ALA A 256 0.31 0.98 4.75
CA ALA A 256 1.19 1.06 3.59
C ALA A 256 2.23 2.15 3.79
N LYS A 257 3.45 1.87 3.37
CA LYS A 257 4.57 2.81 3.34
C LYS A 257 5.39 2.47 2.11
N SER A 258 5.58 3.44 1.20
CA SER A 258 6.25 3.21 -0.09
C SER A 258 7.79 3.32 -0.03
N GLY A 259 8.35 3.67 1.12
CA GLY A 259 9.79 3.79 1.33
C GLY A 259 10.11 4.19 2.77
N ASP A 260 11.39 4.27 3.14
CA ASP A 260 11.79 4.52 4.54
C ASP A 260 11.42 5.91 5.04
N TYR A 261 11.19 6.84 4.12
CA TYR A 261 10.84 8.21 4.44
C TYR A 261 9.48 8.63 3.87
N ALA A 262 8.78 7.72 3.18
CA ALA A 262 7.41 7.95 2.77
C ALA A 262 6.50 8.00 4.01
N PRO A 263 5.46 8.87 3.99
CA PRO A 263 4.51 8.92 5.09
C PRO A 263 3.74 7.60 5.19
N TRP A 264 3.39 7.22 6.41
CA TRP A 264 2.46 6.12 6.62
C TRP A 264 1.09 6.48 6.02
N ILE A 265 0.60 5.62 5.15
CA ILE A 265 -0.78 5.64 4.67
C ILE A 265 -1.53 4.59 5.47
N ILE A 266 -2.47 5.05 6.29
CA ILE A 266 -3.30 4.19 7.14
C ILE A 266 -4.65 4.06 6.46
N THR A 267 -4.93 2.87 5.94
CA THR A 267 -6.23 2.55 5.35
C THR A 267 -7.09 1.83 6.39
N ILE A 268 -8.22 2.41 6.74
CA ILE A 268 -9.14 1.90 7.75
C ILE A 268 -10.48 1.61 7.08
N GLY A 269 -10.88 0.35 7.10
CA GLY A 269 -12.23 -0.07 6.75
C GLY A 269 -13.11 -0.08 8.00
N LEU A 270 -14.25 0.61 7.98
CA LEU A 270 -15.19 0.53 9.09
C LEU A 270 -15.90 -0.83 9.09
N PRO A 271 -15.85 -1.59 10.18
CA PRO A 271 -16.39 -2.94 10.24
C PRO A 271 -17.90 -2.91 10.54
N LEU A 272 -18.67 -2.19 9.73
CA LEU A 272 -20.11 -1.99 9.94
C LEU A 272 -20.87 -3.32 9.98
N GLY A 273 -20.48 -4.30 9.17
CA GLY A 273 -21.12 -5.60 9.18
C GLY A 273 -20.84 -6.40 10.46
N ALA A 274 -19.64 -6.29 11.03
CA ALA A 274 -19.32 -6.86 12.34
C ALA A 274 -20.10 -6.17 13.47
N LEU A 275 -20.21 -4.84 13.44
CA LEU A 275 -21.00 -4.08 14.40
C LEU A 275 -22.49 -4.48 14.30
N TRP A 276 -23.01 -4.58 13.08
CA TRP A 276 -24.39 -4.98 12.83
C TRP A 276 -24.66 -6.41 13.30
N PHE A 277 -23.74 -7.35 13.06
CA PHE A 277 -23.81 -8.71 13.58
C PHE A 277 -23.90 -8.73 15.10
N LEU A 278 -23.02 -7.99 15.79
CA LEU A 278 -23.02 -7.90 17.25
C LEU A 278 -24.32 -7.29 17.80
N ILE A 279 -24.87 -6.26 17.14
CA ILE A 279 -26.16 -5.65 17.52
C ILE A 279 -27.30 -6.67 17.34
N LYS A 280 -27.37 -7.36 16.19
CA LYS A 280 -28.40 -8.36 15.91
C LYS A 280 -28.33 -9.56 16.84
N LEU A 281 -27.13 -9.89 17.28
CA LEU A 281 -26.89 -10.89 18.29
C LEU A 281 -27.38 -10.42 19.66
N ALA A 282 -27.01 -9.21 20.09
CA ALA A 282 -27.43 -8.64 21.37
C ALA A 282 -28.95 -8.44 21.46
N SER A 283 -29.61 -8.13 20.34
CA SER A 283 -31.07 -8.00 20.27
C SER A 283 -31.83 -9.33 20.27
N GLY A 284 -31.13 -10.48 20.31
CA GLY A 284 -31.75 -11.81 20.26
C GLY A 284 -32.36 -12.18 18.91
N SER A 285 -32.21 -11.35 17.88
CA SER A 285 -32.74 -11.63 16.53
C SER A 285 -32.01 -12.79 15.85
N ILE A 286 -30.80 -13.09 16.31
CA ILE A 286 -30.05 -14.28 15.93
C ILE A 286 -30.25 -15.30 17.05
N GLU A 287 -31.25 -16.18 16.90
CA GLU A 287 -31.42 -17.32 17.79
C GLU A 287 -30.26 -18.29 17.62
N LEU A 288 -29.38 -18.28 18.61
CA LEU A 288 -28.30 -19.23 18.71
C LEU A 288 -28.82 -20.41 19.50
N ARG A 289 -29.26 -21.47 18.81
CA ARG A 289 -29.60 -22.72 19.49
C ARG A 289 -28.35 -23.25 20.21
N THR A 290 -28.30 -23.01 21.51
CA THR A 290 -27.51 -23.83 22.43
C THR A 290 -28.20 -25.18 22.46
N THR A 291 -27.95 -26.04 21.47
CA THR A 291 -28.14 -27.47 21.70
C THR A 291 -27.26 -27.77 22.90
N PRO A 292 -27.83 -28.16 24.06
CA PRO A 292 -27.01 -28.60 25.18
C PRO A 292 -26.04 -29.64 24.62
N LEU A 293 -24.78 -29.59 25.03
CA LEU A 293 -23.93 -30.77 24.84
C LEU A 293 -24.74 -31.90 25.48
N ALA A 294 -25.30 -32.78 24.65
CA ALA A 294 -25.82 -34.02 25.15
C ALA A 294 -24.59 -34.68 25.77
N LEU A 295 -24.45 -34.55 27.09
CA LEU A 295 -23.51 -35.38 27.81
C LEU A 295 -23.87 -36.80 27.36
N PRO A 296 -22.90 -37.58 26.84
CA PRO A 296 -23.17 -38.97 26.51
C PRO A 296 -23.87 -39.53 27.74
N ALA A 297 -25.09 -40.04 27.56
CA ALA A 297 -25.85 -40.63 28.65
C ALA A 297 -24.86 -41.54 29.36
N ALA A 298 -24.52 -41.20 30.61
CA ALA A 298 -23.60 -42.01 31.39
C ALA A 298 -24.21 -43.41 31.33
N ASN A 299 -23.53 -44.34 30.66
CA ASN A 299 -24.00 -45.71 30.49
C ASN A 299 -24.28 -46.22 31.91
N ALA A 300 -25.55 -46.27 32.26
CA ALA A 300 -26.02 -46.60 33.61
C ALA A 300 -26.10 -48.12 33.82
N ASP A 301 -25.59 -48.91 32.88
CA ASP A 301 -25.52 -50.37 32.96
C ASP A 301 -24.07 -50.82 32.86
N GLU A 302 -23.49 -51.23 33.99
CA GLU A 302 -22.79 -52.51 34.13
C GLU A 302 -22.23 -52.65 35.56
N THR A 303 -23.10 -52.93 36.53
CA THR A 303 -22.76 -53.82 37.67
C THR A 303 -24.06 -54.46 38.17
N ALA A 304 -24.54 -55.45 37.43
CA ALA A 304 -25.36 -56.52 37.99
C ALA A 304 -24.53 -57.80 37.84
N ASP A 305 -23.76 -58.12 38.89
CA ASP A 305 -23.36 -59.46 39.31
C ASP A 305 -22.77 -59.38 40.73
#